data_AF-A0A2V5YD25-F1
#
_entry.id   AF-A0A2V5YD25-F1
#
_cell.length_a   1.000
_cell.length_b   1.000
_cell.length_c   1.000
_cell.angle_alpha   90.00
_cell.angle_beta   90.00
_cell.angle_gamma   90.00
#
_symmetry.space_group_name_H-M   'P 1'
#
loop_
_entity.id
_entity.type
_entity.pdbx_description
1 polymer ?
#
loop_
_entity_poly.entity_id
_entity_poly.type
_entity_poly.pdbx_seq_one_letter_code
_entity_poly.pdbx_strand_id
1 'polypeptide(L)'
;MKMKLANRQRFLVVYSGLLTVVFVTTIFLGAKQPASRKETFNEIDVQRINIVEPDGTVRMIISDTARAPGYIFRGKEYPHPDGRKLAGMVFYNDEGTENGGLIWDGNKDKDGKVSSHGHLSFDNYEQDQVMVIEGNQDEEGKSSFIRIMDQPDYSVEPLMQLIEKNRDLPKEQQHAALRNFLKSRPQPQARLFLGRRADRSVALILKDPEGPRPSCAQSRHRWYTEPGVS
;
A
#
# COMPACT_ATOMS: atom_id res chain seq x y z
N MET A 1 50.10 -62.66 -11.71
CA MET A 1 48.77 -62.02 -11.55
C MET A 1 48.93 -60.55 -11.13
N LYS A 2 49.29 -59.62 -12.04
CA LYS A 2 49.46 -58.18 -11.72
C LYS A 2 48.80 -57.20 -12.72
N MET A 3 48.26 -57.68 -13.83
CA MET A 3 47.72 -56.81 -14.90
C MET A 3 46.26 -56.34 -14.71
N LYS A 4 45.47 -56.95 -13.82
CA LYS A 4 44.05 -56.53 -13.61
C LYS A 4 43.90 -55.29 -12.71
N LEU A 5 44.89 -54.98 -11.85
CA LEU A 5 44.79 -53.87 -10.89
C LEU A 5 45.05 -52.50 -11.54
N ALA A 6 46.04 -52.41 -12.44
CA ALA A 6 46.39 -51.16 -13.13
C ALA A 6 45.24 -50.61 -13.99
N ASN A 7 44.42 -51.50 -14.56
CA ASN A 7 43.25 -51.12 -15.36
C ASN A 7 42.11 -50.54 -14.50
N ARG A 8 41.95 -51.02 -13.26
CA ARG A 8 40.97 -50.49 -12.29
C ARG A 8 41.37 -49.11 -11.76
N GLN A 9 42.65 -48.90 -11.48
CA GLN A 9 43.14 -47.57 -11.06
C GLN A 9 43.00 -46.53 -12.17
N ARG A 10 43.38 -46.87 -13.42
CA ARG A 10 43.18 -45.97 -14.56
C ARG A 10 41.70 -45.66 -14.79
N PHE A 11 40.82 -46.65 -14.65
CA PHE A 11 39.37 -46.46 -14.72
C PHE A 11 38.87 -45.50 -13.63
N LEU A 12 39.30 -45.67 -12.38
CA LEU A 12 38.90 -44.78 -11.27
C LEU A 12 39.37 -43.34 -11.47
N VAL A 13 40.58 -43.12 -11.99
CA VAL A 13 41.13 -41.79 -12.28
C VAL A 13 40.37 -41.10 -13.42
N VAL A 14 40.05 -41.85 -14.48
CA VAL A 14 39.25 -41.31 -15.60
C VAL A 14 37.82 -41.02 -15.14
N TYR A 15 37.22 -41.91 -14.34
CA TYR A 15 35.88 -41.75 -13.79
C TYR A 15 35.80 -40.55 -12.84
N SER A 16 36.73 -40.41 -11.89
CA SER A 16 36.72 -39.28 -10.95
C SER A 16 37.02 -37.97 -11.67
N GLY A 17 37.90 -37.95 -12.67
CA GLY A 17 38.13 -36.79 -13.53
C GLY A 17 36.86 -36.34 -14.26
N LEU A 18 36.16 -37.28 -14.91
CA LEU A 18 34.87 -37.03 -15.54
C LEU A 18 33.82 -36.54 -14.55
N LEU A 19 33.70 -37.19 -13.39
CA LEU A 19 32.73 -36.80 -12.35
C LEU A 19 33.02 -35.39 -11.83
N THR A 20 34.29 -35.04 -11.66
CA THR A 20 34.70 -33.71 -11.17
C THR A 20 34.43 -32.64 -12.23
N VAL A 21 34.70 -32.93 -13.51
CA VAL A 21 34.35 -32.03 -14.62
C VAL A 21 32.84 -31.81 -14.65
N VAL A 22 32.04 -32.89 -14.60
CA VAL A 22 30.58 -32.81 -14.57
C VAL A 22 30.11 -31.97 -13.38
N PHE A 23 30.60 -32.24 -12.17
CA PHE A 23 30.24 -31.51 -10.96
C PHE A 23 30.56 -30.02 -11.05
N VAL A 24 31.77 -29.68 -11.52
CA VAL A 24 32.20 -28.30 -11.74
C VAL A 24 31.31 -27.62 -12.78
N THR A 25 31.04 -28.26 -13.92
CA THR A 25 30.11 -27.72 -14.92
C THR A 25 28.71 -27.51 -14.37
N THR A 26 28.18 -28.43 -13.56
CA THR A 26 26.84 -28.29 -12.97
C THR A 26 26.78 -27.11 -12.00
N ILE A 27 27.82 -26.88 -11.21
CA ILE A 27 27.92 -25.70 -10.34
C ILE A 27 27.96 -24.41 -11.18
N PHE A 28 28.79 -24.36 -12.22
CA PHE A 28 28.92 -23.16 -13.07
C PHE A 28 27.69 -22.90 -13.95
N LEU A 29 26.97 -23.94 -14.37
CA LEU A 29 25.70 -23.82 -15.10
C LEU A 29 24.55 -23.43 -14.15
N GLY A 30 24.51 -23.98 -12.94
CA GLY A 30 23.52 -23.61 -11.91
C GLY A 30 23.70 -22.20 -11.37
N ALA A 31 24.94 -21.70 -11.32
CA ALA A 31 25.26 -20.32 -10.94
C ALA A 31 24.87 -19.29 -12.00
N LYS A 32 24.65 -19.71 -13.25
CA LYS A 32 24.07 -18.86 -14.29
C LYS A 32 22.55 -18.99 -14.27
N GLN A 33 21.91 -18.33 -13.30
CA GLN A 33 20.52 -17.94 -13.52
C GLN A 33 20.49 -17.04 -14.77
N PRO A 34 19.76 -17.39 -15.83
CA PRO A 34 19.50 -16.43 -16.88
C PRO A 34 18.61 -15.35 -16.28
N ALA A 35 19.20 -14.19 -15.99
CA ALA A 35 18.42 -12.97 -15.89
C ALA A 35 17.69 -12.76 -17.22
N SER A 36 16.37 -12.55 -17.15
CA SER A 36 15.49 -12.06 -18.23
C SER A 36 14.80 -13.05 -19.19
N ARG A 37 14.33 -14.23 -18.75
CA ARG A 37 13.17 -14.80 -19.45
C ARG A 37 11.91 -14.07 -18.98
N LYS A 38 11.17 -13.44 -19.90
CA LYS A 38 9.82 -12.95 -19.60
C LYS A 38 8.94 -14.16 -19.35
N GLU A 39 8.46 -14.30 -18.12
CA GLU A 39 7.45 -15.31 -17.79
C GLU A 39 6.09 -14.84 -18.29
N THR A 40 5.25 -15.77 -18.71
CA THR A 40 3.87 -15.51 -19.12
C THR A 40 2.98 -16.43 -18.33
N PHE A 41 2.03 -15.85 -17.61
CA PHE A 41 1.04 -16.57 -16.84
C PHE A 41 -0.33 -16.29 -17.45
N ASN A 42 -1.21 -17.30 -17.44
CA ASN A 42 -2.62 -17.07 -17.72
C ASN A 42 -3.32 -16.49 -16.47
N GLU A 43 -3.00 -17.03 -15.29
CA GLU A 43 -3.52 -16.64 -13.99
C GLU A 43 -2.48 -16.93 -12.91
N ILE A 44 -2.50 -16.15 -11.82
CA ILE A 44 -1.68 -16.36 -10.63
C ILE A 44 -2.53 -16.18 -9.36
N ASP A 45 -2.51 -17.18 -8.49
CA ASP A 45 -3.12 -17.13 -7.16
C ASP A 45 -2.03 -16.90 -6.11
N VAL A 46 -1.95 -15.66 -5.61
CA VAL A 46 -0.93 -15.24 -4.65
C VAL A 46 -1.51 -14.29 -3.62
N GLN A 47 -0.94 -14.32 -2.41
CA GLN A 47 -1.33 -13.39 -1.35
C GLN A 47 -0.65 -12.02 -1.50
N ARG A 48 0.52 -11.97 -2.17
CA ARG A 48 1.32 -10.75 -2.30
C ARG A 48 2.23 -10.77 -3.52
N ILE A 49 2.34 -9.62 -4.17
CA ILE A 49 3.28 -9.30 -5.25
C ILE A 49 4.09 -8.08 -4.82
N ASN A 50 5.42 -8.17 -4.89
CA ASN A 50 6.32 -7.03 -4.70
C ASN A 50 6.91 -6.65 -6.07
N ILE A 51 6.78 -5.39 -6.46
CA ILE A 51 7.54 -4.80 -7.56
C ILE A 51 8.77 -4.13 -6.96
N VAL A 52 9.95 -4.50 -7.45
CA VAL A 52 11.25 -4.06 -6.92
C VAL A 52 12.14 -3.52 -8.03
N GLU A 53 12.94 -2.51 -7.70
CA GLU A 53 14.01 -2.00 -8.54
C GLU A 53 15.20 -2.96 -8.62
N PRO A 54 16.15 -2.75 -9.57
CA PRO A 54 17.37 -3.55 -9.66
C PRO A 54 18.24 -3.55 -8.39
N ASP A 55 18.18 -2.50 -7.58
CA ASP A 55 18.90 -2.38 -6.32
C ASP A 55 18.16 -3.03 -5.12
N GLY A 56 16.96 -3.54 -5.34
CA GLY A 56 16.10 -4.16 -4.32
C GLY A 56 15.09 -3.21 -3.67
N THR A 57 15.08 -1.92 -4.02
CA THR A 57 14.11 -0.95 -3.48
C THR A 57 12.69 -1.32 -3.93
N VAL A 58 11.75 -1.39 -3.00
CA VAL A 58 10.35 -1.71 -3.31
C VAL A 58 9.66 -0.50 -3.94
N ARG A 59 8.85 -0.73 -4.99
CA ARG A 59 8.08 0.29 -5.73
C ARG A 59 6.59 0.18 -5.63
N MET A 60 6.11 -1.06 -5.53
CA MET A 60 4.70 -1.31 -5.32
C MET A 60 4.53 -2.66 -4.62
N ILE A 61 3.58 -2.72 -3.70
CA ILE A 61 3.13 -3.96 -3.07
C ILE A 61 1.66 -4.14 -3.36
N ILE A 62 1.29 -5.23 -4.03
CA ILE A 62 -0.11 -5.68 -4.17
C ILE A 62 -0.31 -6.81 -3.18
N SER A 63 -1.30 -6.73 -2.29
CA SER A 63 -1.49 -7.74 -1.24
C SER A 63 -2.92 -7.90 -0.78
N ASP A 64 -3.23 -9.09 -0.25
CA ASP A 64 -4.40 -9.34 0.58
C ASP A 64 -4.26 -8.70 1.98
N THR A 65 -5.31 -8.81 2.81
CA THR A 65 -5.32 -8.29 4.18
C THR A 65 -4.32 -9.00 5.10
N ALA A 66 -4.05 -10.29 4.89
CA ALA A 66 -3.16 -11.08 5.74
C ALA A 66 -1.68 -10.75 5.52
N ARG A 67 -1.32 -10.38 4.29
CA ARG A 67 0.04 -10.06 3.84
C ARG A 67 0.22 -8.57 3.53
N ALA A 68 -0.75 -7.73 3.88
CA ALA A 68 -0.63 -6.28 3.82
C ALA A 68 0.63 -5.80 4.57
N PRO A 69 1.42 -4.91 3.96
CA PRO A 69 2.55 -4.28 4.64
C PRO A 69 2.03 -3.36 5.75
N GLY A 70 2.90 -3.08 6.73
CA GLY A 70 2.80 -1.87 7.53
C GLY A 70 3.16 -0.62 6.71
N TYR A 71 3.32 0.49 7.41
CA TYR A 71 3.77 1.75 6.82
C TYR A 71 5.28 1.67 6.56
N ILE A 72 5.73 1.76 5.30
CA ILE A 72 7.17 1.67 5.00
C ILE A 72 7.73 3.08 4.81
N PHE A 73 8.76 3.42 5.58
CA PHE A 73 9.48 4.68 5.48
C PHE A 73 10.97 4.41 5.35
N ARG A 74 11.58 4.87 4.25
CA ARG A 74 12.99 4.65 3.90
C ARG A 74 13.40 3.17 3.99
N GLY A 75 12.56 2.29 3.47
CA GLY A 75 12.76 0.83 3.47
C GLY A 75 12.54 0.13 4.82
N LYS A 76 12.20 0.86 5.88
CA LYS A 76 11.85 0.28 7.18
C LYS A 76 10.34 0.24 7.36
N GLU A 77 9.84 -0.93 7.73
CA GLU A 77 8.42 -1.14 8.05
C GLU A 77 8.09 -0.71 9.48
N TYR A 78 7.01 0.06 9.62
CA TYR A 78 6.41 0.53 10.86
C TYR A 78 4.96 0.01 10.95
N PRO A 79 4.40 -0.21 12.15
CA PRO A 79 2.99 -0.52 12.28
C PRO A 79 2.13 0.68 11.88
N HIS A 80 1.01 0.41 11.21
CA HIS A 80 0.06 1.46 10.82
C HIS A 80 -0.56 2.11 12.08
N PRO A 81 -0.72 3.45 12.16
CA PRO A 81 -1.22 4.15 13.34
C PRO A 81 -2.55 3.62 13.90
N ASP A 82 -3.47 3.25 13.02
CA ASP A 82 -4.79 2.69 13.37
C ASP A 82 -4.80 1.15 13.46
N GLY A 83 -3.65 0.51 13.23
CA GLY A 83 -3.48 -0.94 13.23
C GLY A 83 -4.21 -1.66 12.09
N ARG A 84 -4.77 -0.94 11.11
CA ARG A 84 -5.50 -1.54 10.00
C ARG A 84 -4.55 -2.25 9.04
N LYS A 85 -5.02 -3.38 8.51
CA LYS A 85 -4.41 -4.10 7.40
C LYS A 85 -5.49 -4.31 6.35
N LEU A 86 -5.36 -3.62 5.23
CA LEU A 86 -6.33 -3.64 4.14
C LEU A 86 -5.71 -4.27 2.90
N ALA A 87 -6.53 -4.96 2.12
CA ALA A 87 -6.11 -5.43 0.81
C ALA A 87 -5.93 -4.21 -0.10
N GLY A 88 -4.92 -4.27 -0.97
CA GLY A 88 -4.57 -3.07 -1.72
C GLY A 88 -3.33 -3.17 -2.58
N MET A 89 -3.01 -2.02 -3.17
CA MET A 89 -1.77 -1.67 -3.83
C MET A 89 -1.16 -0.48 -3.09
N VAL A 90 0.03 -0.62 -2.53
CA VAL A 90 0.76 0.47 -1.87
C VAL A 90 1.91 0.91 -2.77
N PHE A 91 2.06 2.21 -2.96
CA PHE A 91 3.08 2.82 -3.82
C PHE A 91 4.25 3.33 -2.98
N TYR A 92 5.47 3.26 -3.53
CA TYR A 92 6.68 3.72 -2.86
C TYR A 92 7.52 4.61 -3.79
N ASN A 93 8.10 5.67 -3.23
CA ASN A 93 9.00 6.58 -3.93
C ASN A 93 10.42 6.00 -4.10
N ASP A 94 11.34 6.77 -4.71
CA ASP A 94 12.72 6.37 -5.02
C ASP A 94 13.56 6.03 -3.80
N GLU A 95 13.13 6.47 -2.62
CA GLU A 95 13.82 6.29 -1.36
C GLU A 95 13.19 5.16 -0.53
N GLY A 96 12.19 4.45 -1.08
CA GLY A 96 11.50 3.37 -0.39
C GLY A 96 10.57 3.85 0.72
N THR A 97 10.03 5.07 0.60
CA THR A 97 8.98 5.60 1.48
C THR A 97 7.63 5.51 0.77
N GLU A 98 6.61 5.06 1.48
CA GLU A 98 5.22 5.01 1.02
C GLU A 98 4.78 6.39 0.53
N ASN A 99 4.14 6.45 -0.64
CA ASN A 99 3.70 7.71 -1.26
C ASN A 99 2.25 7.64 -1.79
N GLY A 100 1.41 6.88 -1.09
CA GLY A 100 0.01 6.66 -1.39
C GLY A 100 -0.31 5.20 -1.70
N GLY A 101 -1.56 4.94 -2.04
CA GLY A 101 -2.02 3.60 -2.34
C GLY A 101 -3.47 3.53 -2.79
N LEU A 102 -3.85 2.37 -3.29
CA LEU A 102 -5.23 1.96 -3.53
C LEU A 102 -5.57 0.85 -2.57
N ILE A 103 -6.45 1.11 -1.60
CA ILE A 103 -6.93 0.11 -0.65
C ILE A 103 -8.44 -0.09 -0.85
N TRP A 104 -8.91 -1.29 -0.55
CA TRP A 104 -10.33 -1.60 -0.59
C TRP A 104 -10.70 -2.64 0.46
N ASP A 105 -11.97 -2.61 0.83
CA ASP A 105 -12.61 -3.63 1.63
C ASP A 105 -14.11 -3.67 1.32
N GLY A 106 -14.75 -4.77 1.68
CA GLY A 106 -16.19 -4.89 1.61
C GLY A 106 -16.66 -6.20 2.19
N ASN A 107 -17.59 -6.11 3.13
CA ASN A 107 -18.19 -7.28 3.74
C ASN A 107 -19.65 -7.03 4.11
N LYS A 108 -20.37 -8.14 4.28
CA LYS A 108 -21.63 -8.15 5.01
C LYS A 108 -21.41 -9.02 6.24
N ASP A 109 -21.60 -8.46 7.42
CA ASP A 109 -21.43 -9.23 8.65
C ASP A 109 -22.64 -10.17 8.90
N LYS A 110 -22.55 -10.94 9.99
CA LYS A 110 -23.57 -11.94 10.37
C LYS A 110 -24.92 -11.29 10.70
N ASP A 111 -24.91 -10.04 11.15
CA ASP A 111 -26.11 -9.27 11.49
C ASP A 111 -26.69 -8.56 10.25
N GLY A 112 -26.03 -8.72 9.11
CA GLY A 112 -26.45 -8.18 7.82
C GLY A 112 -26.01 -6.74 7.57
N LYS A 113 -25.17 -6.18 8.43
CA LYS A 113 -24.57 -4.87 8.26
C LYS A 113 -23.60 -4.92 7.09
N VAL A 114 -23.77 -4.01 6.15
CA VAL A 114 -22.92 -3.92 4.95
C VAL A 114 -21.85 -2.86 5.20
N SER A 115 -20.61 -3.21 4.88
CA SER A 115 -19.51 -2.27 4.71
C SER A 115 -18.95 -2.39 3.29
N SER A 116 -18.55 -1.26 2.71
CA SER A 116 -17.75 -1.22 1.49
C SER A 116 -16.91 0.04 1.51
N HIS A 117 -15.62 -0.11 1.21
CA HIS A 117 -14.64 0.97 1.25
C HIS A 117 -13.71 0.84 0.05
N GLY A 118 -13.43 1.95 -0.62
CA GLY A 118 -12.38 2.06 -1.60
C GLY A 118 -11.73 3.42 -1.47
N HIS A 119 -10.40 3.45 -1.41
CA HIS A 119 -9.62 4.66 -1.18
C HIS A 119 -8.36 4.63 -2.03
N LEU A 120 -8.26 5.60 -2.95
CA LEU A 120 -7.04 5.90 -3.70
C LEU A 120 -6.45 7.18 -3.15
N SER A 121 -5.23 7.13 -2.64
CA SER A 121 -4.48 8.27 -2.11
C SER A 121 -3.20 8.54 -2.88
N PHE A 122 -2.81 9.80 -2.83
CA PHE A 122 -1.49 10.28 -3.21
C PHE A 122 -0.95 11.13 -2.07
N ASP A 123 0.28 10.85 -1.68
CA ASP A 123 0.94 11.53 -0.56
C ASP A 123 2.02 12.48 -1.09
N ASN A 124 2.33 13.50 -0.30
CA ASN A 124 3.51 14.33 -0.54
C ASN A 124 4.79 13.62 -0.08
N TYR A 125 5.95 14.17 -0.44
CA TYR A 125 7.24 13.66 0.02
C TYR A 125 7.31 13.65 1.55
N GLU A 126 7.43 12.44 2.13
CA GLU A 126 7.44 12.20 3.57
C GLU A 126 6.26 12.79 4.35
N GLN A 127 5.12 12.96 3.69
CA GLN A 127 3.89 13.51 4.28
C GLN A 127 2.73 12.54 4.10
N ASP A 128 1.57 12.91 4.66
CA ASP A 128 0.33 12.16 4.53
C ASP A 128 -0.46 12.56 3.26
N GLN A 129 -1.68 12.03 3.07
CA GLN A 129 -2.43 12.22 1.82
C GLN A 129 -2.67 13.69 1.45
N VAL A 130 -2.31 14.08 0.23
CA VAL A 130 -2.65 15.40 -0.37
C VAL A 130 -3.85 15.32 -1.30
N MET A 131 -4.12 14.17 -1.88
CA MET A 131 -5.30 13.93 -2.71
C MET A 131 -5.85 12.54 -2.45
N VAL A 132 -7.17 12.46 -2.31
CA VAL A 132 -7.87 11.17 -2.17
C VAL A 132 -9.11 11.11 -3.07
N ILE A 133 -9.39 9.93 -3.57
CA ILE A 133 -10.66 9.54 -4.20
C ILE A 133 -11.23 8.38 -3.39
N GLU A 134 -12.43 8.56 -2.86
CA GLU A 134 -12.99 7.64 -1.89
C GLU A 134 -14.45 7.29 -2.19
N GLY A 135 -14.80 6.03 -1.96
CA GLY A 135 -16.17 5.54 -1.94
C GLY A 135 -16.38 4.74 -0.67
N ASN A 136 -17.46 5.05 0.06
CA ASN A 136 -17.83 4.35 1.29
C ASN A 136 -19.30 3.97 1.30
N GLN A 137 -19.57 2.85 1.95
CA GLN A 137 -20.89 2.46 2.42
C GLN A 137 -20.75 1.82 3.81
N ASP A 138 -21.55 2.29 4.75
CA ASP A 138 -21.68 1.74 6.10
C ASP A 138 -23.11 1.99 6.64
N GLU A 139 -23.29 1.89 7.97
CA GLU A 139 -24.55 2.19 8.65
C GLU A 139 -24.98 3.67 8.55
N GLU A 140 -24.03 4.58 8.42
CA GLU A 140 -24.27 6.01 8.34
C GLU A 140 -24.76 6.42 6.95
N GLY A 141 -24.40 5.63 5.93
CA GLY A 141 -24.97 5.72 4.60
C GLY A 141 -23.93 5.46 3.52
N LYS A 142 -24.07 6.18 2.39
CA LYS A 142 -23.15 6.09 1.25
C LYS A 142 -22.49 7.43 1.02
N SER A 143 -21.17 7.44 0.90
CA SER A 143 -20.40 8.62 0.49
C SER A 143 -19.50 8.30 -0.69
N SER A 144 -19.25 9.30 -1.53
CA SER A 144 -18.30 9.20 -2.63
C SER A 144 -17.74 10.59 -2.93
N PHE A 145 -16.43 10.77 -2.86
CA PHE A 145 -15.84 12.09 -2.96
C PHE A 145 -14.40 12.08 -3.47
N ILE A 146 -14.00 13.25 -3.97
CA ILE A 146 -12.61 13.65 -4.18
C ILE A 146 -12.29 14.72 -3.14
N ARG A 147 -11.14 14.63 -2.49
CA ARG A 147 -10.65 15.63 -1.54
C ARG A 147 -9.20 15.97 -1.84
N ILE A 148 -8.88 17.26 -1.75
CA ILE A 148 -7.50 17.78 -1.80
C ILE A 148 -7.20 18.50 -0.49
N MET A 149 -6.01 18.28 0.04
CA MET A 149 -5.56 18.79 1.33
C MET A 149 -4.16 19.39 1.20
N ASP A 150 -3.91 20.50 1.88
CA ASP A 150 -2.56 20.97 2.13
C ASP A 150 -2.01 20.27 3.37
N GLN A 151 -0.87 19.62 3.20
CA GLN A 151 -0.13 19.04 4.31
C GLN A 151 0.80 20.09 4.93
N PRO A 152 0.99 20.05 6.26
CA PRO A 152 1.97 20.91 6.93
C PRO A 152 3.38 20.51 6.54
N ASP A 153 4.30 21.48 6.50
CA ASP A 153 5.68 21.30 6.07
C ASP A 153 6.55 20.62 7.14
N TYR A 154 6.24 19.35 7.43
CA TYR A 154 7.07 18.47 8.25
C TYR A 154 6.93 17.01 7.84
N SER A 155 7.98 16.22 8.08
CA SER A 155 8.01 14.78 7.81
C SER A 155 7.17 13.97 8.79
N VAL A 156 6.49 12.92 8.34
CA VAL A 156 5.76 11.96 9.20
C VAL A 156 6.69 11.01 9.96
N GLU A 157 8.00 11.00 9.69
CA GLU A 157 8.94 10.11 10.37
C GLU A 157 8.87 10.17 11.91
N PRO A 158 8.84 11.36 12.56
CA PRO A 158 8.78 11.41 14.03
C PRO A 158 7.47 10.84 14.58
N LEU A 159 6.38 10.86 13.79
CA LEU A 159 5.14 10.18 14.12
C LEU A 159 5.32 8.65 14.05
N MET A 160 5.98 8.14 13.00
CA MET A 160 6.28 6.71 12.88
C MET A 160 7.17 6.19 14.02
N GLN A 161 8.21 6.95 14.38
CA GLN A 161 9.07 6.63 15.52
C GLN A 161 8.30 6.63 16.85
N LEU A 162 7.35 7.56 17.02
CA LEU A 162 6.47 7.57 18.19
C LEU A 162 5.61 6.32 18.26
N ILE A 163 4.98 5.93 17.14
CA ILE A 163 4.09 4.76 17.09
C ILE A 163 4.89 3.49 17.44
N GLU A 164 6.04 3.30 16.81
CA GLU A 164 6.91 2.15 17.05
C GLU A 164 7.34 2.07 18.52
N LYS A 165 7.76 3.21 19.11
CA LYS A 165 8.15 3.28 20.52
C LYS A 165 7.02 2.89 21.48
N ASN A 166 5.78 3.15 21.11
CA ASN A 166 4.60 2.91 21.96
C ASN A 166 3.80 1.66 21.55
N ARG A 167 4.27 0.86 20.60
CA ARG A 167 3.52 -0.26 20.01
C ARG A 167 3.04 -1.30 21.03
N ASP A 168 3.81 -1.48 22.10
CA ASP A 168 3.57 -2.46 23.16
C ASP A 168 2.72 -1.90 24.32
N LEU A 169 2.39 -0.60 24.30
CA LEU A 169 1.52 0.02 25.32
C LEU A 169 0.04 -0.32 25.09
N PRO A 170 -0.81 -0.23 26.12
CA PRO A 170 -2.26 -0.27 25.94
C PRO A 170 -2.75 0.78 24.94
N LYS A 171 -3.76 0.45 24.13
CA LYS A 171 -4.29 1.32 23.06
C LYS A 171 -4.66 2.73 23.54
N GLU A 172 -5.21 2.87 24.74
CA GLU A 172 -5.50 4.18 25.33
C GLU A 172 -4.26 5.05 25.51
N GLN A 173 -3.14 4.45 25.92
CA GLN A 173 -1.87 5.16 26.07
C GLN A 173 -1.26 5.51 24.71
N GLN A 174 -1.38 4.62 23.71
CA GLN A 174 -0.99 4.90 22.33
C GLN A 174 -1.75 6.12 21.79
N HIS A 175 -3.08 6.13 21.94
CA HIS A 175 -3.93 7.24 21.51
C HIS A 175 -3.62 8.54 22.26
N ALA A 176 -3.33 8.46 23.56
CA ALA A 176 -2.93 9.62 24.35
C ALA A 176 -1.60 10.21 23.87
N ALA A 177 -0.61 9.36 23.59
CA ALA A 177 0.68 9.77 23.04
C ALA A 177 0.51 10.45 21.67
N LEU A 178 -0.30 9.85 20.79
CA LEU A 178 -0.62 10.41 19.47
C LEU A 178 -1.30 11.78 19.58
N ARG A 179 -2.34 11.91 20.42
CA ARG A 179 -3.03 13.18 20.64
C ARG A 179 -2.07 14.26 21.15
N ASN A 180 -1.21 13.92 22.09
CA ASN A 180 -0.22 14.85 22.63
C ASN A 180 0.80 15.27 21.56
N PHE A 181 1.24 14.35 20.71
CA PHE A 181 2.14 14.64 19.60
C PHE A 181 1.52 15.60 18.59
N LEU A 182 0.24 15.42 18.24
CA LEU A 182 -0.43 16.27 17.26
C LEU A 182 -0.84 17.64 17.82
N LYS A 183 -1.05 17.77 19.14
CA LYS A 183 -1.60 18.99 19.77
C LYS A 183 -0.80 20.27 19.47
N SER A 184 0.53 20.18 19.39
CA SER A 184 1.40 21.35 19.14
C SER A 184 1.84 21.50 17.69
N ARG A 185 1.28 20.69 16.77
CA ARG A 185 1.68 20.66 15.36
C ARG A 185 0.60 21.24 14.46
N PRO A 186 0.97 21.97 13.39
CA PRO A 186 0.03 22.39 12.37
C PRO A 186 -0.75 21.19 11.83
N GLN A 187 -2.04 21.38 11.58
CA GLN A 187 -2.92 20.32 11.08
C GLN A 187 -3.13 20.45 9.58
N PRO A 188 -3.31 19.34 8.85
CA PRO A 188 -3.67 19.37 7.43
C PRO A 188 -4.93 20.21 7.18
N GLN A 189 -4.93 20.95 6.07
CA GLN A 189 -6.03 21.86 5.71
C GLN A 189 -6.74 21.37 4.45
N ALA A 190 -8.01 20.98 4.57
CA ALA A 190 -8.81 20.61 3.40
C ALA A 190 -9.05 21.83 2.48
N ARG A 191 -8.68 21.72 1.20
CA ARG A 191 -8.83 22.77 0.18
C ARG A 191 -9.98 22.53 -0.77
N LEU A 192 -10.15 21.29 -1.21
CA LEU A 192 -11.23 20.89 -2.09
C LEU A 192 -11.99 19.72 -1.49
N PHE A 193 -13.31 19.77 -1.58
CA PHE A 193 -14.18 18.61 -1.49
C PHE A 193 -15.15 18.64 -2.65
N LEU A 194 -15.25 17.55 -3.39
CA LEU A 194 -16.25 17.35 -4.43
C LEU A 194 -16.87 15.98 -4.24
N GLY A 195 -18.16 15.92 -3.91
CA GLY A 195 -18.80 14.63 -3.81
C GLY A 195 -20.09 14.60 -3.00
N ARG A 196 -20.53 13.37 -2.76
CA ARG A 196 -21.70 13.00 -1.97
C ARG A 196 -21.29 12.59 -0.56
N ARG A 197 -22.04 13.07 0.43
CA ARG A 197 -21.91 12.69 1.85
C ARG A 197 -22.94 11.65 2.27
N ALA A 198 -22.70 11.03 3.42
CA ALA A 198 -23.57 10.04 4.03
C ALA A 198 -25.00 10.57 4.29
N ASP A 199 -25.13 11.84 4.69
CA ASP A 199 -26.40 12.56 4.91
C ASP A 199 -27.19 12.86 3.62
N ARG A 200 -26.71 12.34 2.50
CA ARG A 200 -27.26 12.49 1.15
C ARG A 200 -27.05 13.85 0.50
N SER A 201 -26.36 14.79 1.13
CA SER A 201 -25.97 16.04 0.50
C SER A 201 -24.88 15.82 -0.56
N VAL A 202 -24.87 16.70 -1.56
CA VAL A 202 -23.80 16.81 -2.55
C VAL A 202 -23.20 18.19 -2.42
N ALA A 203 -21.88 18.29 -2.44
CA ALA A 203 -21.19 19.55 -2.27
C ALA A 203 -19.95 19.66 -3.15
N LEU A 204 -19.73 20.88 -3.64
CA LEU A 204 -18.43 21.40 -4.04
C LEU A 204 -18.02 22.43 -2.97
N ILE A 205 -16.88 22.21 -2.32
CA ILE A 205 -16.33 23.11 -1.31
C ILE A 205 -14.92 23.45 -1.74
N LEU A 206 -14.65 24.75 -1.82
CA LEU A 206 -13.34 25.32 -2.09
C LEU A 206 -12.95 26.20 -0.89
N LYS A 207 -11.74 26.05 -0.36
CA LYS A 207 -11.20 26.88 0.71
C LYS A 207 -9.89 27.53 0.26
N ASP A 208 -9.75 28.80 0.57
CA ASP A 208 -8.54 29.57 0.35
C ASP A 208 -7.48 29.20 1.43
N PRO A 209 -6.17 29.35 1.16
CA PRO A 209 -5.12 29.48 2.18
C PRO A 209 -5.56 30.06 3.53
N GLU A 210 -6.27 31.19 3.53
CA GLU A 210 -6.70 31.94 4.72
C GLU A 210 -7.96 31.39 5.42
N GLY A 211 -8.58 30.33 4.88
CA GLY A 211 -9.81 29.75 5.37
C GLY A 211 -10.97 29.84 4.36
N PRO A 212 -12.19 29.43 4.73
CA PRO A 212 -13.31 29.49 3.80
C PRO A 212 -13.67 30.94 3.47
N ARG A 213 -13.39 31.39 2.23
CA ARG A 213 -14.20 32.46 1.64
C ARG A 213 -15.58 31.87 1.32
N PRO A 214 -16.70 32.54 1.64
CA PRO A 214 -18.01 32.05 1.25
C PRO A 214 -18.19 32.23 -0.26
N SER A 215 -17.78 31.25 -1.07
CA SER A 215 -18.13 31.24 -2.48
C SER A 215 -19.31 30.29 -2.70
N CYS A 216 -20.47 30.93 -2.87
CA CYS A 216 -21.74 30.47 -3.44
C CYS A 216 -21.68 29.19 -4.31
N ALA A 217 -22.47 28.18 -3.93
CA ALA A 217 -23.43 27.46 -4.78
C ALA A 217 -24.01 26.25 -4.03
N GLN A 218 -24.83 26.48 -3.01
CA GLN A 218 -25.89 25.51 -2.71
C GLN A 218 -26.94 25.67 -3.81
N SER A 219 -26.77 25.00 -4.95
CA SER A 219 -27.87 24.89 -5.90
C SER A 219 -28.95 24.03 -5.25
N ARG A 220 -29.95 24.66 -4.63
CA ARG A 220 -31.27 24.04 -4.48
C ARG A 220 -31.88 23.93 -5.87
N HIS A 221 -31.38 23.02 -6.69
CA HIS A 221 -32.09 22.62 -7.89
C HIS A 221 -33.10 21.55 -7.48
N ARG A 222 -34.33 22.01 -7.25
CA ARG A 222 -35.54 21.22 -7.42
C ARG A 222 -35.50 20.73 -8.88
N TRP A 223 -35.13 19.47 -9.07
CA TRP A 223 -35.21 18.85 -10.39
C TRP A 223 -36.68 18.85 -10.84
N TYR A 224 -36.87 19.29 -12.08
CA TYR A 224 -38.09 19.22 -12.85
C TYR A 224 -38.69 17.81 -12.75
N THR A 225 -39.98 17.72 -12.45
CA THR A 225 -40.80 16.56 -12.81
C THR A 225 -40.94 16.54 -14.33
N GLU A 226 -40.47 15.50 -15.01
CA GLU A 226 -40.93 15.24 -16.37
C GLU A 226 -42.40 14.80 -16.32
N PRO A 227 -43.29 15.41 -17.14
CA PRO A 227 -44.64 14.90 -17.31
C PRO A 227 -44.64 13.80 -18.38
N GLY A 228 -45.11 12.62 -17.99
CA GLY A 228 -45.81 11.64 -18.83
C GLY A 228 -45.15 11.17 -20.13
N VAL A 229 -44.87 9.87 -20.19
CA VAL A 229 -45.00 9.10 -21.43
C VAL A 229 -46.10 8.08 -21.23
N SER A 230 -47.03 8.08 -22.19
CA SER A 230 -48.30 7.35 -22.31
C SER A 230 -48.27 5.85 -22.02
#